data_AF-A0A382V0N2-F1
#
_entry.id   AF-A0A382V0N2-F1
#
_cell.length_a   1.000
_cell.length_b   1.000
_cell.length_c   1.000
_cell.angle_alpha   90.00
_cell.angle_beta   90.00
_cell.angle_gamma   90.00
#
_symmetry.space_group_name_H-M   'P 1'
#
loop_
_entity.id
_entity.type
_entity.pdbx_description
1 polymer ?
#
loop_
_entity_poly.entity_id
_entity_poly.type
_entity_poly.pdbx_seq_one_letter_code
_entity_poly.pdbx_strand_id
1 'polypeptide(L)'
;MSIFTKVVTGIFGKKSEKDLKILLPFVDEINTAFQPLHSLSDDKLIIRFQFIKEELMNLSNNSVKTYKAEGINEGNLEDAVQKAEQEFIDTKMVEVFAIVKDACRRLYGTEFTVMNQKMTWEMVPFDVQLMGSVVLHKGNIAEMKTGEGKTLVSTLPIILNAMSGRGVHVITVNDYLAERDSQWM
;
A
#
# COMPACT_ATOMS: atom_id res chain seq x y z
N MET A 1 -25.52 3.34 25.72
CA MET A 1 -25.86 3.76 24.34
C MET A 1 -27.29 4.29 24.36
N SER A 2 -27.52 5.55 23.97
CA SER A 2 -28.85 6.17 23.99
C SER A 2 -29.83 5.45 23.03
N ILE A 3 -31.12 5.42 23.37
CA ILE A 3 -32.20 4.88 22.51
C ILE A 3 -32.18 5.55 21.13
N PHE A 4 -31.89 6.84 21.09
CA PHE A 4 -31.70 7.60 19.85
C PHE A 4 -30.56 7.03 18.99
N THR A 5 -29.41 6.72 19.61
CA THR A 5 -28.26 6.12 18.91
C THR A 5 -28.63 4.76 18.31
N LYS A 6 -29.40 3.92 19.03
CA LYS A 6 -29.86 2.62 18.51
C LYS A 6 -30.78 2.75 17.29
N VAL A 7 -31.71 3.70 17.33
CA VAL A 7 -32.65 3.96 16.21
C VAL A 7 -31.89 4.48 14.98
N VAL A 8 -30.96 5.44 15.17
CA VAL A 8 -30.14 5.96 14.07
C VAL A 8 -29.23 4.88 13.48
N THR A 9 -28.55 4.06 14.30
CA THR A 9 -27.73 2.95 13.80
C THR A 9 -28.55 1.83 13.17
N GLY A 10 -29.79 1.61 13.59
CA GLY A 10 -30.67 0.60 13.00
C GLY A 10 -31.17 0.99 11.61
N ILE A 11 -31.39 2.29 11.36
CA ILE A 11 -31.87 2.82 10.07
C ILE A 11 -30.70 3.08 9.10
N PHE A 12 -29.57 3.60 9.59
CA PHE A 12 -28.45 4.02 8.74
C PHE A 12 -27.24 3.07 8.78
N GLY A 13 -27.22 2.04 9.63
CA GLY A 13 -26.05 1.20 9.89
C GLY A 13 -24.96 1.92 10.68
N LYS A 14 -23.95 1.20 11.17
CA LYS A 14 -22.78 1.81 11.81
C LYS A 14 -21.78 2.29 10.76
N LYS A 15 -21.07 3.39 11.02
CA LYS A 15 -20.01 3.91 10.13
C LYS A 15 -18.96 2.83 9.83
N SER A 16 -18.53 2.09 10.84
CA SER A 16 -17.60 0.96 10.69
C SER A 16 -18.09 -0.12 9.71
N GLU A 17 -19.38 -0.43 9.72
CA GLU A 17 -19.96 -1.42 8.80
C GLU A 17 -19.97 -0.91 7.35
N LYS A 18 -20.20 0.40 7.15
CA LYS A 18 -20.11 1.03 5.83
C LYS A 18 -18.67 1.04 5.32
N ASP A 19 -17.72 1.37 6.19
CA ASP A 19 -16.31 1.41 5.83
C ASP A 19 -15.80 0.02 5.45
N LEU A 20 -16.19 -1.02 6.19
CA LEU A 20 -15.89 -2.41 5.83
C LEU A 20 -16.48 -2.79 4.46
N LYS A 21 -17.72 -2.40 4.15
CA LYS A 21 -18.31 -2.64 2.83
C LYS A 21 -17.54 -1.99 1.68
N ILE A 22 -16.85 -0.88 1.93
CA ILE A 22 -16.01 -0.20 0.94
C ILE A 22 -14.64 -0.88 0.80
N LEU A 23 -14.11 -1.47 1.88
CA LEU A 23 -12.78 -2.05 1.92
C LEU A 23 -12.74 -3.52 1.45
N LEU A 24 -13.77 -4.31 1.78
CA LEU A 24 -13.83 -5.73 1.44
C LEU A 24 -13.64 -6.03 -0.05
N PRO A 25 -14.23 -5.27 -1.01
CA PRO A 25 -13.98 -5.51 -2.42
C PRO A 25 -12.50 -5.44 -2.81
N PHE A 26 -11.74 -4.50 -2.24
CA PHE A 26 -10.30 -4.41 -2.52
C PHE A 26 -9.54 -5.62 -1.98
N VAL A 27 -9.93 -6.14 -0.81
CA VAL A 27 -9.31 -7.36 -0.24
C VAL A 27 -9.55 -8.55 -1.17
N ASP A 28 -10.78 -8.71 -1.65
CA ASP A 28 -11.14 -9.79 -2.58
C ASP A 28 -10.37 -9.66 -3.91
N GLU A 29 -10.27 -8.45 -4.45
CA GLU A 29 -9.50 -8.16 -5.66
C GLU A 29 -8.01 -8.46 -5.48
N ILE A 30 -7.40 -8.04 -4.37
CA ILE A 30 -5.99 -8.32 -4.06
C ILE A 30 -5.76 -9.82 -3.92
N ASN A 31 -6.62 -10.52 -3.18
CA ASN A 31 -6.49 -11.96 -3.00
C ASN A 31 -6.68 -12.72 -4.32
N THR A 32 -7.58 -12.26 -5.19
CA THR A 32 -7.78 -12.79 -6.53
C THR A 32 -6.56 -12.58 -7.42
N ALA A 33 -5.99 -11.37 -7.42
CA ALA A 33 -4.76 -11.05 -8.16
C ALA A 33 -3.53 -11.79 -7.62
N PHE A 34 -3.50 -12.07 -6.32
CA PHE A 34 -2.44 -12.84 -5.65
C PHE A 34 -2.44 -14.32 -6.06
N GLN A 35 -3.61 -14.94 -6.27
CA GLN A 35 -3.70 -16.37 -6.57
C GLN A 35 -2.79 -16.82 -7.72
N PRO A 36 -2.79 -16.24 -8.94
CA PRO A 36 -1.95 -16.73 -10.03
C PRO A 36 -0.44 -16.53 -9.81
N LEU A 37 -0.01 -15.67 -8.88
CA LEU A 37 1.39 -15.29 -8.72
C LEU A 37 2.29 -16.43 -8.21
N HIS A 38 1.73 -17.42 -7.50
CA HIS A 38 2.49 -18.58 -7.03
C HIS A 38 3.15 -19.38 -8.17
N SER A 39 2.58 -19.30 -9.38
CA SER A 39 3.08 -19.99 -10.57
C SER A 39 4.23 -19.25 -11.28
N LEU A 40 4.50 -18.00 -10.88
CA LEU A 40 5.54 -17.16 -11.47
C LEU A 40 6.88 -17.36 -10.75
N SER A 41 7.98 -17.18 -11.48
CA SER A 41 9.31 -17.07 -10.90
C SER A 41 9.54 -15.68 -10.30
N ASP A 42 10.53 -15.56 -9.43
CA ASP A 42 10.92 -14.30 -8.81
C ASP A 42 11.28 -13.25 -9.89
N ASP A 43 12.06 -13.65 -10.89
CA ASP A 43 12.43 -12.78 -12.03
C ASP A 43 11.21 -12.20 -12.74
N LYS A 44 10.16 -13.00 -12.96
CA LYS A 44 8.94 -12.53 -13.63
C LYS A 44 8.20 -11.48 -12.81
N LEU A 45 8.16 -11.65 -11.49
CA LEU A 45 7.54 -10.68 -10.58
C LEU A 45 8.35 -9.39 -10.50
N ILE A 46 9.68 -9.49 -10.42
CA ILE A 46 10.59 -8.35 -10.41
C ILE A 46 10.44 -7.55 -11.71
N ILE A 47 10.47 -8.23 -12.87
CA ILE A 47 10.28 -7.60 -14.18
C ILE A 47 8.90 -6.94 -14.27
N ARG A 48 7.84 -7.61 -13.80
CA ARG A 48 6.50 -7.02 -13.81
C ARG A 48 6.43 -5.75 -12.97
N PHE A 49 7.01 -5.76 -11.77
CA PHE A 49 7.06 -4.59 -10.90
C PHE A 49 7.89 -3.45 -11.52
N GLN A 50 9.04 -3.76 -12.11
CA GLN A 50 9.86 -2.79 -12.84
C GLN A 50 9.09 -2.14 -14.00
N PHE A 51 8.34 -2.94 -14.77
CA PHE A 51 7.50 -2.43 -15.85
C PHE A 51 6.43 -1.45 -15.34
N ILE A 52 5.78 -1.72 -14.20
CA ILE A 52 4.81 -0.79 -13.60
C ILE A 52 5.50 0.55 -13.23
N LYS A 53 6.73 0.50 -12.72
CA LYS A 53 7.51 1.72 -12.44
C LYS A 53 7.85 2.48 -13.72
N GLU A 54 8.22 1.79 -14.79
CA GLU A 54 8.50 2.40 -16.09
C GLU A 54 7.24 3.05 -16.69
N GLU A 55 6.08 2.39 -16.59
CA GLU A 55 4.78 2.96 -16.99
C GLU A 55 4.52 4.29 -16.25
N LEU A 56 4.73 4.34 -14.94
CA LEU A 56 4.57 5.55 -14.13
C LEU A 56 5.55 6.67 -14.54
N MET A 57 6.83 6.33 -14.75
CA MET A 57 7.83 7.31 -15.20
C MET A 57 7.51 7.88 -16.58
N ASN A 58 7.06 7.02 -17.50
CA ASN A 58 6.64 7.44 -18.83
C ASN A 58 5.40 8.35 -18.76
N LEU A 59 4.43 8.00 -17.92
CA LEU A 59 3.26 8.83 -17.67
C LEU A 59 3.67 10.21 -17.13
N SER A 60 4.50 10.26 -16.09
CA SER A 60 4.99 11.52 -15.50
C SER A 60 5.67 12.40 -16.55
N ASN A 61 6.60 11.83 -17.33
CA ASN A 61 7.31 12.55 -18.40
C ASN A 61 6.39 13.07 -19.50
N ASN A 62 5.37 12.30 -19.88
CA ASN A 62 4.40 12.68 -20.90
C ASN A 62 3.43 13.75 -20.38
N SER A 63 2.99 13.65 -19.13
CA SER A 63 2.17 14.66 -18.46
C SER A 63 2.89 16.01 -18.40
N VAL A 64 4.17 16.03 -18.03
CA VAL A 64 5.00 17.25 -18.05
C VAL A 64 5.01 17.91 -19.44
N LYS A 65 5.22 17.12 -20.50
CA LYS A 65 5.24 17.64 -21.88
C LYS A 65 3.88 18.21 -22.30
N THR A 66 2.81 17.47 -21.99
CA THR A 66 1.43 17.81 -22.38
C THR A 66 0.99 19.09 -21.67
N TYR A 67 1.14 19.15 -20.34
CA TYR A 67 0.73 20.31 -19.55
C TYR A 67 1.53 21.57 -19.85
N LYS A 68 2.82 21.45 -20.19
CA LYS A 68 3.59 22.59 -20.71
C LYS A 68 3.06 23.09 -22.05
N ALA A 69 2.66 22.18 -22.94
CA ALA A 69 2.08 22.56 -24.23
C ALA A 69 0.69 23.20 -24.09
N GLU A 70 -0.08 22.81 -23.07
CA GLU A 70 -1.38 23.39 -22.71
C GLU A 70 -1.28 24.74 -21.97
N GLY A 71 -0.06 25.22 -21.69
CA GLY A 71 0.17 26.51 -21.06
C GLY A 71 -0.08 26.54 -19.55
N ILE A 72 -0.05 25.38 -18.88
CA ILE A 72 -0.08 25.33 -17.41
C ILE A 72 1.17 26.05 -16.88
N ASN A 73 0.95 27.01 -15.98
CA ASN A 73 2.02 27.75 -15.31
C ASN A 73 2.92 26.81 -14.50
N GLU A 74 4.22 27.13 -14.41
CA GLU A 74 5.20 26.27 -13.74
C GLU A 74 4.84 25.95 -12.28
N GLY A 75 4.16 26.88 -11.58
CA GLY A 75 3.71 26.67 -10.19
C GLY A 75 2.60 25.64 -10.01
N ASN A 76 1.77 25.38 -11.02
CA ASN A 76 0.71 24.36 -10.95
C ASN A 76 1.07 23.08 -11.73
N LEU A 77 2.21 23.08 -12.43
CA LEU A 77 2.65 21.94 -13.23
C LEU A 77 2.95 20.73 -12.34
N GLU A 78 3.62 20.96 -11.21
CA GLU A 78 3.97 19.88 -10.28
C GLU A 78 2.71 19.22 -9.70
N ASP A 79 1.74 20.00 -9.23
CA ASP A 79 0.48 19.50 -8.69
C ASP A 79 -0.31 18.70 -9.73
N ALA A 80 -0.36 19.17 -10.99
CA ALA A 80 -1.05 18.47 -12.07
C ALA A 80 -0.38 17.13 -12.40
N VAL A 81 0.96 17.09 -12.45
CA VAL A 81 1.71 15.84 -12.65
C VAL A 81 1.54 14.90 -11.48
N GLN A 82 1.62 15.39 -10.24
CA GLN A 82 1.42 14.58 -9.04
C GLN A 82 0.02 13.97 -9.01
N LYS A 83 -1.01 14.72 -9.43
CA LYS A 83 -2.37 14.19 -9.54
C LYS A 83 -2.46 13.05 -10.56
N ALA A 84 -1.85 13.21 -11.74
CA ALA A 84 -1.82 12.15 -12.75
C ALA A 84 -1.06 10.92 -12.27
N GLU A 85 0.07 11.11 -11.55
CA GLU A 85 0.81 10.03 -10.90
C GLU A 85 -0.05 9.31 -9.85
N GLN A 86 -0.77 10.05 -9.01
CA GLN A 86 -1.64 9.47 -7.99
C GLN A 86 -2.77 8.65 -8.62
N GLU A 87 -3.43 9.16 -9.66
CA GLU A 87 -4.47 8.42 -10.39
C GLU A 87 -3.93 7.10 -10.97
N PHE A 88 -2.70 7.12 -11.52
CA PHE A 88 -2.04 5.90 -11.97
C PHE A 88 -1.75 4.94 -10.81
N ILE A 89 -1.16 5.43 -9.73
CA ILE A 89 -0.80 4.62 -8.55
C ILE A 89 -2.04 3.95 -7.97
N ASP A 90 -3.15 4.68 -7.84
CA ASP A 90 -4.43 4.15 -7.36
C ASP A 90 -4.91 2.96 -8.22
N THR A 91 -4.76 3.06 -9.54
CA THR A 91 -5.15 1.97 -10.46
C THR A 91 -4.27 0.72 -10.34
N LYS A 92 -3.04 0.87 -9.85
CA LYS A 92 -2.07 -0.23 -9.67
C LYS A 92 -2.06 -0.81 -8.27
N MET A 93 -2.80 -0.21 -7.31
CA MET A 93 -2.80 -0.63 -5.91
C MET A 93 -3.03 -2.14 -5.74
N VAL A 94 -4.07 -2.69 -6.37
CA VAL A 94 -4.43 -4.11 -6.24
C VAL A 94 -3.30 -5.03 -6.71
N GLU A 95 -2.76 -4.76 -7.89
CA GLU A 95 -1.69 -5.56 -8.49
C GLU A 95 -0.41 -5.50 -7.65
N VAL A 96 0.01 -4.30 -7.24
CA VAL A 96 1.22 -4.13 -6.43
C VAL A 96 1.04 -4.75 -5.04
N PHE A 97 -0.11 -4.60 -4.40
CA PHE A 97 -0.37 -5.22 -3.09
C PHE A 97 -0.34 -6.76 -3.18
N ALA A 98 -0.86 -7.33 -4.28
CA ALA A 98 -0.75 -8.76 -4.54
C ALA A 98 0.71 -9.21 -4.71
N ILE A 99 1.53 -8.45 -5.45
CA ILE A 99 2.97 -8.72 -5.60
C ILE A 99 3.68 -8.66 -4.25
N VAL A 100 3.42 -7.65 -3.42
CA VAL A 100 4.02 -7.51 -2.08
C VAL A 100 3.60 -8.68 -1.18
N LYS A 101 2.32 -9.08 -1.21
CA LYS A 101 1.83 -10.25 -0.47
C LYS A 101 2.52 -11.55 -0.93
N ASP A 102 2.77 -11.72 -2.23
CA ASP A 102 3.51 -12.88 -2.75
C ASP A 102 5.00 -12.84 -2.39
N ALA A 103 5.62 -11.66 -2.36
CA ALA A 103 6.97 -11.50 -1.84
C ALA A 103 7.05 -11.95 -0.37
N CYS A 104 6.11 -11.52 0.47
CA CYS A 104 6.04 -11.96 1.87
C CYS A 104 5.88 -13.49 1.99
N ARG A 105 5.06 -14.11 1.13
CA ARG A 105 4.92 -15.57 1.07
C ARG A 105 6.23 -16.27 0.68
N ARG A 106 6.96 -15.74 -0.29
CA ARG A 106 8.25 -16.32 -0.74
C ARG A 106 9.35 -16.19 0.30
N LEU A 107 9.32 -15.12 1.09
CA LEU A 107 10.24 -14.93 2.21
C LEU A 107 9.91 -15.82 3.42
N TYR A 108 8.77 -16.52 3.45
CA TYR A 108 8.38 -17.37 4.57
C TYR A 108 9.43 -18.43 4.90
N GLY A 109 9.88 -18.43 6.16
CA GLY A 109 10.90 -19.34 6.69
C GLY A 109 12.34 -18.87 6.45
N THR A 110 12.58 -17.75 5.78
CA THR A 110 13.93 -17.18 5.64
C THR A 110 14.38 -16.50 6.95
N GLU A 111 15.69 -16.42 7.16
CA GLU A 111 16.29 -15.78 8.35
C GLU A 111 17.03 -14.50 7.96
N PHE A 112 16.84 -13.45 8.75
CA PHE A 112 17.53 -12.17 8.61
C PHE A 112 18.20 -11.79 9.93
N THR A 113 19.29 -11.03 9.84
CA THR A 113 19.87 -10.36 11.02
C THR A 113 19.27 -8.97 11.12
N VAL A 114 18.46 -8.73 12.15
CA VAL A 114 17.81 -7.46 12.45
C VAL A 114 18.28 -7.01 13.82
N MET A 115 18.89 -5.83 13.93
CA MET A 115 19.41 -5.29 15.18
C MET A 115 20.34 -6.29 15.92
N ASN A 116 21.23 -6.95 15.17
CA ASN A 116 22.13 -8.01 15.65
C ASN A 116 21.43 -9.27 16.20
N GLN A 117 20.14 -9.46 15.92
CA GLN A 117 19.37 -10.63 16.30
C GLN A 117 18.92 -11.39 15.05
N LYS A 118 18.97 -12.72 15.11
CA LYS A 118 18.39 -13.56 14.07
C LYS A 118 16.87 -13.57 14.20
N MET A 119 16.19 -13.18 13.13
CA MET A 119 14.74 -13.15 13.02
C MET A 119 14.30 -14.02 11.85
N THR A 120 13.34 -14.91 12.08
CA THR A 120 12.71 -15.69 11.00
C THR A 120 11.52 -14.92 10.45
N TRP A 121 11.40 -14.87 9.13
CA TRP A 121 10.24 -14.28 8.47
C TRP A 121 9.09 -15.29 8.43
N GLU A 122 8.07 -15.08 9.26
CA GLU A 122 6.89 -15.97 9.35
C GLU A 122 5.59 -15.21 9.05
N MET A 123 5.66 -14.24 8.12
CA MET A 123 4.59 -13.27 7.90
C MET A 123 4.08 -13.32 6.47
N VAL A 124 2.76 -13.49 6.32
CA VAL A 124 2.04 -13.25 5.06
C VAL A 124 0.83 -12.37 5.39
N PRO A 125 0.65 -11.22 4.71
CA PRO A 125 -0.45 -10.30 5.04
C PRO A 125 -1.83 -10.96 5.09
N PHE A 126 -2.49 -10.85 6.25
CA PHE A 126 -3.89 -11.22 6.47
C PHE A 126 -4.85 -10.21 5.83
N ASP A 127 -6.11 -10.61 5.63
CA ASP A 127 -7.14 -9.75 5.04
C ASP A 127 -7.33 -8.43 5.81
N VAL A 128 -7.31 -8.49 7.15
CA VAL A 128 -7.39 -7.28 7.99
C VAL A 128 -6.21 -6.34 7.80
N GLN A 129 -5.03 -6.89 7.47
CA GLN A 129 -3.83 -6.11 7.18
C GLN A 129 -3.93 -5.47 5.80
N LEU A 130 -4.43 -6.20 4.79
CA LEU A 130 -4.72 -5.64 3.47
C LEU A 130 -5.73 -4.47 3.56
N MET A 131 -6.78 -4.61 4.36
CA MET A 131 -7.70 -3.50 4.61
C MET A 131 -6.98 -2.29 5.21
N GLY A 132 -6.14 -2.51 6.24
CA GLY A 132 -5.33 -1.46 6.85
C GLY A 132 -4.43 -0.75 5.83
N SER A 133 -3.81 -1.51 4.93
CA SER A 133 -2.95 -0.97 3.87
C SER A 133 -3.74 -0.12 2.87
N VAL A 134 -4.95 -0.53 2.49
CA VAL A 134 -5.84 0.26 1.62
C VAL A 134 -6.26 1.56 2.31
N VAL A 135 -6.56 1.51 3.62
CA VAL A 135 -6.90 2.69 4.41
C VAL A 135 -5.74 3.70 4.45
N LEU A 136 -4.52 3.22 4.70
CA LEU A 136 -3.31 4.05 4.70
C LEU A 136 -3.04 4.66 3.32
N HIS A 137 -3.16 3.87 2.25
CA HIS A 137 -2.97 4.37 0.88
C HIS A 137 -3.96 5.48 0.53
N LYS A 138 -5.22 5.38 0.99
CA LYS A 138 -6.25 6.41 0.83
C LYS A 138 -6.05 7.65 1.73
N GLY A 139 -4.90 7.79 2.39
CA GLY A 139 -4.58 8.93 3.24
C GLY A 139 -5.34 8.97 4.59
N ASN A 140 -5.90 7.84 5.03
CA ASN A 140 -6.64 7.75 6.28
C ASN A 140 -5.83 7.06 7.39
N ILE A 141 -6.30 7.18 8.63
CA ILE A 141 -5.71 6.51 9.80
C ILE A 141 -6.29 5.09 9.92
N ALA A 142 -5.44 4.09 9.85
CA ALA A 142 -5.81 2.70 10.12
C ALA A 142 -5.64 2.37 11.62
N GLU A 143 -6.73 2.41 12.38
CA GLU A 143 -6.73 1.98 13.78
C GLU A 143 -6.68 0.44 13.87
N MET A 144 -5.55 -0.09 14.33
CA MET A 144 -5.34 -1.52 14.49
C MET A 144 -4.78 -1.84 15.88
N LYS A 145 -5.34 -2.86 16.52
CA LYS A 145 -4.92 -3.30 17.86
C LYS A 145 -3.44 -3.71 17.87
N THR A 146 -2.85 -3.74 19.06
CA THR A 146 -1.50 -4.29 19.24
C THR A 146 -1.52 -5.78 18.90
N GLY A 147 -0.52 -6.25 18.15
CA GLY A 147 -0.46 -7.62 17.64
C GLY A 147 -0.99 -7.81 16.22
N GLU A 148 -1.74 -6.86 15.66
CA GLU A 148 -2.31 -6.96 14.30
C GLU A 148 -1.27 -6.76 13.17
N GLY A 149 0.02 -6.60 13.50
CA GLY A 149 1.11 -6.45 12.51
C GLY A 149 1.14 -5.11 11.78
N LYS A 150 0.96 -3.99 12.49
CA LYS A 150 1.01 -2.61 11.94
C LYS A 150 2.25 -2.30 11.11
N THR A 151 3.41 -2.84 11.49
CA THR A 151 4.67 -2.66 10.75
C THR A 151 4.62 -3.32 9.38
N LEU A 152 4.08 -4.55 9.28
CA LEU A 152 3.89 -5.21 7.98
C LEU A 152 2.84 -4.50 7.12
N VAL A 153 1.78 -3.97 7.74
CA VAL A 153 0.70 -3.24 7.04
C VAL A 153 1.23 -2.03 6.27
N SER A 154 2.24 -1.33 6.79
CA SER A 154 2.77 -0.13 6.14
C SER A 154 3.59 -0.44 4.89
N THR A 155 4.18 -1.63 4.76
CA THR A 155 5.07 -1.96 3.64
C THR A 155 4.36 -1.90 2.29
N LEU A 156 3.09 -2.33 2.23
CA LEU A 156 2.28 -2.33 1.01
C LEU A 156 2.10 -0.92 0.42
N PRO A 157 1.54 0.08 1.15
CA PRO A 157 1.42 1.44 0.64
C PRO A 157 2.77 2.15 0.51
N ILE A 158 3.80 1.80 1.31
CA ILE A 158 5.15 2.36 1.14
C ILE A 158 5.70 1.96 -0.23
N ILE A 159 5.70 0.66 -0.56
CA ILE A 159 6.23 0.15 -1.83
C ILE A 159 5.47 0.75 -3.02
N LEU A 160 4.14 0.81 -2.93
CA LEU A 160 3.29 1.38 -3.95
C LEU A 160 3.60 2.87 -4.20
N ASN A 161 3.62 3.70 -3.16
CA ASN A 161 3.84 5.15 -3.32
C ASN A 161 5.31 5.49 -3.66
N ALA A 162 6.27 4.69 -3.19
CA ALA A 162 7.69 4.87 -3.50
C ALA A 162 8.01 4.68 -4.99
N MET A 163 7.12 4.06 -5.77
CA MET A 163 7.29 3.94 -7.23
C MET A 163 7.39 5.29 -7.94
N SER A 164 6.79 6.35 -7.37
CA SER A 164 6.88 7.73 -7.88
C SER A 164 8.30 8.30 -7.86
N GLY A 165 9.22 7.73 -7.08
CA GLY A 165 10.58 8.25 -6.92
C GLY A 165 10.67 9.51 -6.05
N ARG A 166 9.54 10.01 -5.51
CA ARG A 166 9.48 11.20 -4.63
C ARG A 166 9.89 10.91 -3.18
N GLY A 167 10.09 9.64 -2.84
CA GLY A 167 10.39 9.16 -1.49
C GLY A 167 9.13 8.95 -0.65
N VAL A 168 9.26 8.16 0.42
CA VAL A 168 8.22 7.93 1.43
C VAL A 168 8.86 8.03 2.80
N HIS A 169 8.29 8.86 3.67
CA HIS A 169 8.79 9.02 5.04
C HIS A 169 7.97 8.16 6.01
N VAL A 170 8.65 7.23 6.67
CA VAL A 170 8.07 6.43 7.76
C VAL A 170 8.51 7.03 9.08
N ILE A 171 7.56 7.50 9.88
CA ILE A 171 7.83 8.16 11.16
C ILE A 171 7.52 7.20 12.29
N THR A 172 8.51 6.94 13.14
CA THR A 172 8.37 6.16 14.37
C THR A 172 8.54 7.06 15.59
N VAL A 173 8.28 6.52 16.79
CA VAL A 173 8.41 7.29 18.04
C VAL A 173 9.85 7.39 18.56
N ASN A 174 10.80 6.61 18.02
CA ASN A 174 12.21 6.62 18.40
C ASN A 174 13.12 5.93 17.37
N ASP A 175 14.42 6.20 17.47
CA ASP A 175 15.45 5.70 16.55
C ASP A 175 15.55 4.18 16.56
N TYR A 176 15.36 3.53 17.72
CA TYR A 176 15.40 2.08 17.82
C TYR A 176 14.34 1.41 16.93
N LEU A 177 13.10 1.92 16.96
CA LEU A 177 12.02 1.40 16.11
C LEU A 177 12.25 1.75 14.64
N ALA A 178 12.79 2.94 14.34
CA ALA A 178 13.13 3.31 12.97
C ALA A 178 14.19 2.35 12.39
N GLU A 179 15.28 2.11 13.14
CA GLU A 179 16.36 1.24 12.70
C GLU A 179 15.89 -0.21 12.55
N ARG A 180 15.21 -0.75 13.55
CA ARG A 180 14.65 -2.11 13.51
C ARG A 180 13.73 -2.31 12.31
N ASP A 181 12.78 -1.41 12.11
CA ASP A 181 11.78 -1.56 11.05
C ASP A 181 12.41 -1.39 9.66
N SER A 182 13.43 -0.54 9.52
CA SER A 182 14.18 -0.36 8.26
C SER A 182 15.03 -1.56 7.85
N GLN A 183 15.46 -2.38 8.81
CA GLN A 183 16.24 -3.59 8.57
C GLN A 183 15.34 -4.82 8.35
N TRP A 184 14.17 -4.84 8.99
CA TRP A 184 13.30 -6.02 8.99
C TRP A 184 12.32 -6.04 7.81
N MET A 185 11.79 -4.87 7.42
CA MET A 185 10.82 -4.73 6.34
C MET A 185 11.49 -4.39 5.02
#